data_AF-A0A0E0DJ84-F1
#
_entry.id   AF-A0A0E0DJ84-F1
#
_cell.length_a   1.000
_cell.length_b   1.000
_cell.length_c   1.000
_cell.angle_alpha   90.00
_cell.angle_beta   90.00
_cell.angle_gamma   90.00
#
_symmetry.space_group_name_H-M   'P 1'
#
loop_
_entity.id
_entity.type
_entity.pdbx_description
1 polymer ?
#
loop_
_entity_poly.entity_id
_entity_poly.type
_entity_poly.pdbx_seq_one_letter_code
_entity_poly.pdbx_strand_id
1 'polypeptide(L)'
;MEMTRSLTLAPLPATLRPAHAACRRRRRQRGLPFGALFSSLPPSNQQQQQQEMYMRALQPRQDWVGEWVRSNDTLVRGLPILVGGASLLAVLLNRAVSGIAAVSDASSSQSRADILTLALSVTDILAGLVWLSIRPKSISPVVPRGVECKRVGTGVSDSALRELLWTWDSLTTATCCKSLVVVYGGNCVLQIGVAAGSPEDGNAVMVDAQKFMQGSLYRSAMESKKQSYLANLALYPGRTELPFLPSNTQALILQPIGDKGIAAIGGDTIRGFTNLDQAWIAMIADKLDATLSKSGRTAGGKE
;
A
#
# COMPACT_ATOMS: atom_id res chain seq x y z
N MET A 1 -25.91 9.01 57.30
CA MET A 1 -27.18 9.77 57.31
C MET A 1 -27.76 9.70 55.91
N GLU A 2 -28.96 9.15 55.84
CA GLU A 2 -29.70 8.73 54.66
C GLU A 2 -30.04 9.88 53.71
N MET A 3 -30.02 9.62 52.41
CA MET A 3 -31.13 10.00 51.53
C MET A 3 -31.30 8.95 50.43
N THR A 4 -32.47 8.33 50.49
CA THR A 4 -33.12 7.36 49.61
C THR A 4 -33.75 8.04 48.39
N ARG A 5 -33.74 7.34 47.24
CA ARG A 5 -34.73 7.33 46.13
C ARG A 5 -34.06 6.64 44.93
N SER A 6 -34.22 5.33 44.65
CA SER A 6 -35.39 4.58 44.14
C SER A 6 -36.07 5.23 42.92
N LEU A 7 -35.98 4.56 41.76
CA LEU A 7 -36.97 4.46 40.66
C LEU A 7 -36.34 3.58 39.54
N THR A 8 -36.50 2.26 39.55
CA THR A 8 -37.59 1.43 38.98
C THR A 8 -37.54 1.26 37.45
N LEU A 9 -37.55 -0.01 37.08
CA LEU A 9 -37.42 -0.67 35.78
C LEU A 9 -38.72 -0.63 34.94
N ALA A 10 -38.56 -0.94 33.63
CA ALA A 10 -39.53 -1.54 32.68
C ALA A 10 -40.34 -0.60 31.76
N PRO A 11 -40.94 -1.07 30.63
CA PRO A 11 -40.50 -2.10 29.66
C PRO A 11 -40.68 -1.67 28.17
N LEU A 12 -40.29 -2.57 27.25
CA LEU A 12 -40.60 -2.62 25.82
C LEU A 12 -42.09 -2.37 25.47
N PRO A 13 -42.37 -2.00 24.20
CA PRO A 13 -43.38 -2.74 23.46
C PRO A 13 -42.91 -3.25 22.10
N ALA A 14 -43.44 -4.41 21.76
CA ALA A 14 -43.22 -5.19 20.54
C ALA A 14 -44.19 -4.79 19.41
N THR A 15 -43.99 -5.46 18.26
CA THR A 15 -44.86 -5.60 17.07
C THR A 15 -44.69 -4.47 16.02
N LEU A 16 -44.56 -4.70 14.71
CA LEU A 16 -45.18 -5.70 13.83
C LEU A 16 -44.25 -6.16 12.68
N ARG A 17 -44.37 -7.45 12.31
CA ARG A 17 -44.08 -7.98 10.96
C ARG A 17 -45.23 -7.63 9.99
N PRO A 18 -44.95 -7.55 8.68
CA PRO A 18 -45.39 -8.62 7.75
C PRO A 18 -44.26 -9.02 6.77
N ALA A 19 -43.99 -10.31 6.53
CA ALA A 19 -44.60 -11.19 5.52
C ALA A 19 -44.29 -10.85 4.05
N HIS A 20 -43.45 -11.70 3.45
CA HIS A 20 -43.42 -12.18 2.05
C HIS A 20 -43.57 -11.20 0.88
N ALA A 21 -42.52 -11.09 0.05
CA ALA A 21 -42.63 -11.24 -1.41
C ALA A 21 -41.25 -11.45 -2.07
N ALA A 22 -40.95 -12.69 -2.42
CA ALA A 22 -39.89 -13.03 -3.36
C ALA A 22 -40.32 -12.59 -4.78
N CYS A 23 -39.73 -11.52 -5.31
CA CYS A 23 -39.92 -11.15 -6.72
C CYS A 23 -38.72 -11.63 -7.55
N ARG A 24 -38.74 -12.94 -7.85
CA ARG A 24 -37.83 -13.61 -8.77
C ARG A 24 -38.24 -13.22 -10.20
N ARG A 25 -37.63 -12.18 -10.78
CA ARG A 25 -37.84 -11.83 -12.20
C ARG A 25 -37.24 -12.92 -13.11
N ARG A 26 -38.08 -13.90 -13.47
CA ARG A 26 -37.88 -14.80 -14.61
C ARG A 26 -37.95 -13.98 -15.91
N ARG A 27 -36.81 -13.65 -16.51
CA ARG A 27 -36.77 -13.34 -17.94
C ARG A 27 -36.81 -14.68 -18.70
N ARG A 28 -37.99 -15.04 -19.20
CA ARG A 28 -38.17 -16.05 -20.24
C ARG A 28 -37.52 -15.50 -21.52
N GLN A 29 -36.43 -16.12 -21.97
CA GLN A 29 -36.12 -16.15 -23.40
C GLN A 29 -36.44 -17.56 -23.89
N ARG A 30 -37.46 -17.65 -24.76
CA ARG A 30 -37.79 -18.80 -25.59
C ARG A 30 -37.48 -18.39 -27.04
N GLY A 31 -36.77 -19.25 -27.75
CA GLY A 31 -36.33 -19.11 -29.15
C GLY A 31 -34.96 -19.75 -29.30
N LEU A 32 -34.87 -21.09 -29.19
CA LEU A 32 -34.81 -22.08 -30.29
C LEU A 32 -33.38 -22.31 -30.83
N PRO A 33 -33.06 -23.51 -31.32
CA PRO A 33 -31.84 -24.23 -30.94
C PRO A 33 -30.82 -24.22 -32.06
N PHE A 34 -29.58 -23.86 -31.75
CA PHE A 34 -28.45 -24.12 -32.63
C PHE A 34 -27.23 -24.46 -31.78
N GLY A 35 -26.70 -25.67 -31.97
CA GLY A 35 -25.38 -26.07 -31.49
C GLY A 35 -25.34 -26.70 -30.09
N ALA A 36 -25.96 -27.87 -29.91
CA ALA A 36 -25.39 -28.85 -28.99
C ALA A 36 -24.08 -29.35 -29.61
N LEU A 37 -22.96 -29.17 -28.90
CA LEU A 37 -21.81 -30.10 -28.78
C LEU A 37 -20.59 -29.37 -28.18
N PHE A 38 -20.73 -28.88 -26.94
CA PHE A 38 -19.57 -28.74 -26.04
C PHE A 38 -20.03 -29.16 -24.65
N SER A 39 -20.25 -30.46 -24.49
CA SER A 39 -20.15 -31.08 -23.18
C SER A 39 -18.72 -30.84 -22.69
N SER A 40 -18.57 -29.87 -21.78
CA SER A 40 -17.35 -29.70 -21.00
C SER A 40 -17.05 -31.03 -20.32
N LEU A 41 -16.04 -31.76 -20.81
CA LEU A 41 -15.48 -32.88 -20.07
C LEU A 41 -15.13 -32.40 -18.65
N PRO A 42 -15.35 -33.22 -17.60
CA PRO A 42 -14.78 -32.91 -16.31
C PRO A 42 -13.26 -32.72 -16.50
N PRO A 43 -12.66 -31.65 -15.94
CA PRO A 43 -11.23 -31.44 -16.07
C PRO A 43 -10.51 -32.71 -15.58
N SER A 44 -9.53 -33.16 -16.36
CA SER A 44 -8.74 -34.34 -16.00
C SER A 44 -8.08 -34.10 -14.64
N ASN A 45 -7.88 -35.17 -13.86
CA ASN A 45 -7.26 -35.10 -12.53
C ASN A 45 -5.94 -34.29 -12.53
N GLN A 46 -5.20 -34.32 -13.65
CA GLN A 46 -3.98 -33.52 -13.81
C GLN A 46 -4.24 -32.01 -13.94
N GLN A 47 -5.27 -31.58 -14.68
CA GLN A 47 -5.62 -30.16 -14.78
C GLN A 47 -6.13 -29.61 -13.43
N GLN A 48 -6.93 -30.38 -12.70
CA GLN A 48 -7.36 -29.99 -11.35
C GLN A 48 -6.17 -29.88 -10.39
N GLN A 49 -5.25 -30.84 -10.40
CA GLN A 49 -4.04 -30.78 -9.56
C GLN A 49 -3.14 -29.59 -9.91
N GLN A 50 -3.01 -29.27 -11.20
CA GLN A 50 -2.18 -28.15 -11.66
C GLN A 50 -2.83 -26.81 -11.31
N GLN A 51 -4.16 -26.73 -11.37
CA GLN A 51 -4.93 -25.54 -11.00
C GLN A 51 -4.96 -25.36 -9.47
N GLU A 52 -5.04 -26.44 -8.68
CA GLU A 52 -4.88 -26.39 -7.22
C GLU A 52 -3.46 -25.99 -6.80
N MET A 53 -2.43 -26.50 -7.49
CA MET A 53 -1.05 -26.07 -7.25
C MET A 53 -0.86 -24.58 -7.56
N TYR A 54 -1.42 -24.10 -8.67
CA TYR A 54 -1.37 -22.69 -9.04
C TYR A 54 -2.11 -21.81 -8.00
N MET A 55 -3.29 -22.25 -7.54
CA MET A 55 -4.05 -21.55 -6.51
C MET A 55 -3.37 -21.57 -5.13
N ARG A 56 -2.68 -22.67 -4.77
CA ARG A 56 -1.83 -22.72 -3.55
C ARG A 56 -0.59 -21.85 -3.67
N ALA A 57 -0.01 -21.73 -4.86
CA ALA A 57 1.16 -20.86 -5.10
C ALA A 57 0.80 -19.37 -5.02
N LEU A 58 -0.45 -19.01 -5.33
CA LEU A 58 -0.98 -17.65 -5.21
C LEU A 58 -1.50 -17.31 -3.81
N GLN A 59 -1.59 -18.29 -2.88
CA GLN A 59 -1.96 -17.97 -1.52
C GLN A 59 -0.85 -17.15 -0.86
N PRO A 60 -1.14 -15.94 -0.36
CA PRO A 60 -0.17 -15.22 0.45
C PRO A 60 0.15 -16.12 1.64
N ARG A 61 1.43 -16.49 1.79
CA ARG A 61 1.91 -17.20 2.98
C ARG A 61 1.57 -16.33 4.16
N GLN A 62 0.56 -16.74 4.92
CA GLN A 62 0.10 -15.98 6.07
C GLN A 62 1.12 -16.22 7.18
N ASP A 63 2.15 -15.38 7.23
CA ASP A 63 3.19 -15.41 8.24
C ASP A 63 2.59 -14.87 9.55
N TRP A 64 1.82 -15.71 10.24
CA TRP A 64 1.15 -15.40 11.50
C TRP A 64 2.09 -14.77 12.54
N VAL A 65 3.35 -15.24 12.59
CA VAL A 65 4.38 -14.67 13.46
C VAL A 65 4.67 -13.21 13.10
N GLY A 66 4.82 -12.90 11.81
CA GLY A 66 5.09 -11.54 11.35
C GLY A 66 3.95 -10.58 11.65
N GLU A 67 2.71 -11.04 11.48
CA GLU A 67 1.53 -10.25 11.79
C GLU A 67 1.39 -10.00 13.30
N TRP A 68 1.64 -11.02 14.13
CA TRP A 68 1.64 -10.87 15.58
C TRP A 68 2.75 -9.92 16.06
N VAL A 69 3.96 -10.02 15.50
CA VAL A 69 5.09 -9.13 15.80
C VAL A 69 4.76 -7.68 15.42
N ARG A 70 4.15 -7.45 14.26
CA ARG A 70 3.71 -6.10 13.85
C ARG A 70 2.67 -5.53 14.80
N SER A 71 1.67 -6.34 15.19
CA SER A 71 0.64 -5.91 16.12
C SER A 71 1.20 -5.62 17.52
N ASN A 72 2.32 -6.25 17.92
CA ASN A 72 2.93 -6.14 19.24
C ASN A 72 4.35 -5.55 19.19
N ASP A 73 4.64 -4.64 18.24
CA ASP A 73 5.98 -4.11 17.99
C ASP A 73 6.66 -3.55 19.26
N THR A 74 5.89 -2.86 20.11
CA THR A 74 6.38 -2.32 21.39
C THR A 74 6.78 -3.41 22.39
N LEU A 75 6.06 -4.53 22.44
CA LEU A 75 6.35 -5.64 23.34
C LEU A 75 7.57 -6.43 22.84
N VAL A 76 7.64 -6.69 21.54
CA VAL A 76 8.77 -7.42 20.93
C VAL A 76 10.07 -6.64 21.14
N ARG A 77 10.03 -5.31 21.00
CA ARG A 77 11.21 -4.47 21.26
C ARG A 77 11.57 -4.33 22.74
N GLY A 78 10.58 -4.40 23.63
CA GLY A 78 10.79 -4.41 25.07
C GLY A 78 11.19 -5.76 25.65
N LEU A 79 11.11 -6.84 24.86
CA LEU A 79 11.32 -8.22 25.32
C LEU A 79 12.71 -8.44 25.94
N PRO A 80 13.82 -7.95 25.35
CA PRO A 80 15.13 -8.04 25.99
C PRO A 80 15.21 -7.31 27.33
N ILE A 81 14.52 -6.16 27.49
CA ILE A 81 14.46 -5.44 28.77
C ILE A 81 13.67 -6.24 29.81
N LEU A 82 12.55 -6.85 29.41
CA LEU A 82 11.74 -7.66 30.32
C LEU A 82 12.51 -8.91 30.78
N VAL A 83 13.18 -9.62 29.87
CA VAL A 83 13.99 -10.80 30.18
C VAL A 83 15.22 -10.43 31.01
N GLY A 84 15.93 -9.37 30.63
CA GLY A 84 17.08 -8.86 31.38
C GLY A 84 16.69 -8.35 32.77
N GLY A 85 15.58 -7.63 32.89
CA GLY A 85 15.05 -7.16 34.17
C GLY A 85 14.58 -8.30 35.08
N ALA A 86 13.86 -9.27 34.53
CA ALA A 86 13.40 -10.45 35.28
C ALA A 86 14.58 -11.33 35.73
N SER A 87 15.59 -11.53 34.88
CA SER A 87 16.79 -12.30 35.25
C SER A 87 17.63 -11.58 36.31
N LEU A 88 17.81 -10.27 36.20
CA LEU A 88 18.48 -9.46 37.23
C LEU A 88 17.74 -9.57 38.57
N LEU A 89 16.41 -9.42 38.56
CA LEU A 89 15.58 -9.56 39.76
C LEU A 89 15.68 -10.96 40.35
N ALA A 90 15.66 -12.01 39.51
CA ALA A 90 15.78 -13.39 39.95
C ALA A 90 17.13 -13.66 40.63
N VAL A 91 18.24 -13.14 40.11
CA VAL A 91 19.56 -13.27 40.75
C VAL A 91 19.61 -12.54 42.09
N LEU A 92 19.08 -11.32 42.17
CA LEU A 92 19.04 -10.54 43.41
C LEU A 92 18.16 -11.22 44.47
N LEU A 93 17.01 -11.77 44.08
CA LEU A 93 16.13 -12.54 44.97
C LEU A 93 16.81 -13.84 45.43
N ASN A 94 17.43 -14.58 44.50
CA ASN A 94 18.17 -15.79 44.82
C ASN A 94 19.25 -15.52 45.88
N ARG A 95 19.97 -14.39 45.77
CA ARG A 95 20.95 -13.97 46.78
C ARG A 95 20.34 -13.51 48.09
N ALA A 96 19.27 -12.72 48.05
CA ALA A 96 18.58 -12.23 49.24
C ALA A 96 17.99 -13.37 50.08
N VAL A 97 17.38 -14.36 49.44
CA VAL A 97 16.79 -15.54 50.11
C VAL A 97 17.86 -16.51 50.60
N SER A 98 18.99 -16.64 49.88
CA SER A 98 20.09 -17.53 50.29
C SER A 98 20.88 -17.00 51.50
N GLY A 99 20.65 -15.77 51.96
CA GLY A 99 21.30 -15.21 53.16
C GLY A 99 22.82 -15.02 53.02
N ILE A 100 23.34 -15.05 51.79
CA ILE A 100 24.76 -14.90 51.48
C ILE A 100 25.08 -13.40 51.45
N ALA A 101 26.00 -12.95 52.30
CA ALA A 101 26.48 -11.56 52.30
C ALA A 101 26.97 -11.15 50.89
N ALA A 102 26.81 -9.87 50.52
CA ALA A 102 27.22 -9.34 49.21
C ALA A 102 28.69 -9.63 48.84
N VAL A 103 29.51 -9.96 49.84
CA VAL A 103 30.89 -10.43 49.73
C VAL A 103 30.95 -11.86 50.29
N SER A 104 30.73 -12.86 49.44
CA SER A 104 31.00 -14.27 49.74
C SER A 104 31.96 -14.78 48.67
N ASP A 105 32.97 -15.52 49.11
CA ASP A 105 34.11 -16.00 48.32
C ASP A 105 33.74 -16.36 46.88
N ALA A 106 34.48 -15.76 45.94
CA ALA A 106 34.40 -16.01 44.49
C ALA A 106 34.73 -17.46 44.06
N SER A 107 34.82 -18.39 45.02
CA SER A 107 35.24 -19.77 44.85
C SER A 107 34.08 -20.70 44.48
N SER A 108 32.83 -20.37 44.86
CA SER A 108 31.68 -21.25 44.58
C SER A 108 31.23 -21.19 43.11
N SER A 109 30.82 -22.34 42.56
CA SER A 109 30.20 -22.42 41.23
C SER A 109 28.95 -21.55 41.11
N GLN A 110 28.23 -21.36 42.21
CA GLN A 110 27.08 -20.47 42.32
C GLN A 110 27.45 -19.00 42.06
N SER A 111 28.55 -18.51 42.65
CA SER A 111 29.00 -17.13 42.40
C SER A 111 29.44 -16.92 40.95
N ARG A 112 30.00 -17.94 40.28
CA ARG A 112 30.39 -17.85 38.86
C ARG A 112 29.16 -17.77 37.95
N ALA A 113 28.14 -18.59 38.22
CA ALA A 113 26.88 -18.56 37.49
C ALA A 113 26.12 -17.24 37.70
N ASP A 114 26.10 -16.72 38.92
CA ASP A 114 25.50 -15.41 39.23
C ASP A 114 26.15 -14.29 38.43
N ILE A 115 27.49 -14.23 38.37
CA ILE A 115 28.22 -13.20 37.61
C ILE A 115 27.90 -13.27 36.11
N LEU A 116 27.88 -14.48 35.54
CA LEU A 116 27.51 -14.66 34.12
C LEU A 116 26.06 -14.23 33.87
N THR A 117 25.14 -14.54 34.78
CA THR A 117 23.73 -14.17 34.66
C THR A 117 23.54 -12.66 34.81
N LEU A 118 24.26 -12.01 35.73
CA LEU A 118 24.28 -10.55 35.85
C LEU A 118 24.80 -9.90 34.57
N ALA A 119 25.92 -10.38 34.03
CA ALA A 119 26.49 -9.86 32.79
C ALA A 119 25.51 -10.01 31.60
N LEU A 120 24.84 -11.16 31.47
CA LEU A 120 23.81 -11.38 30.45
C LEU A 120 22.60 -10.47 30.66
N SER A 121 22.10 -10.35 31.89
CA SER A 121 20.95 -9.50 32.21
C SER A 121 21.18 -8.03 31.85
N VAL A 122 22.38 -7.50 32.12
CA VAL A 122 22.77 -6.13 31.77
C VAL A 122 22.87 -5.97 30.25
N THR A 123 23.42 -6.97 29.57
CA THR A 123 23.54 -6.96 28.10
C THR A 123 22.16 -6.95 27.43
N ASP A 124 21.22 -7.76 27.91
CA ASP A 124 19.84 -7.81 27.40
C ASP A 124 19.09 -6.51 27.63
N ILE A 125 19.26 -5.88 28.80
CA ILE A 125 18.68 -4.56 29.08
C ILE A 125 19.24 -3.50 28.11
N LEU A 126 20.56 -3.46 27.91
CA LEU A 126 21.19 -2.53 26.96
C LEU A 126 20.71 -2.77 25.52
N ALA A 127 20.63 -4.03 25.09
CA ALA A 127 20.12 -4.39 23.77
C ALA A 127 18.68 -3.93 23.57
N GLY A 128 17.82 -4.15 24.58
CA GLY A 128 16.43 -3.69 24.53
C GLY A 128 16.30 -2.17 24.54
N LEU A 129 17.15 -1.46 25.27
CA LEU A 129 17.20 0.01 25.23
C LEU A 129 17.60 0.53 23.84
N VAL A 130 18.57 -0.12 23.18
CA VAL A 130 18.92 0.19 21.78
C VAL A 130 17.72 -0.04 20.86
N TRP A 131 17.01 -1.15 21.02
CA TRP A 131 15.82 -1.47 20.21
C TRP A 131 14.67 -0.47 20.41
N LEU A 132 14.49 0.05 21.64
CA LEU A 132 13.51 1.10 21.92
C LEU A 132 13.96 2.49 21.43
N SER A 133 15.26 2.77 21.43
CA SER A 133 15.84 4.03 20.94
C SER A 133 15.65 4.19 19.43
N ILE A 134 15.78 3.10 18.67
CA ILE A 134 15.59 3.09 17.22
C ILE A 134 14.10 2.87 16.91
N ARG A 135 13.29 3.91 17.07
CA ARG A 135 11.91 3.91 16.52
C ARG A 135 11.92 4.35 15.06
N PRO A 136 11.37 3.54 14.12
CA PRO A 136 11.06 4.03 12.79
C PRO A 136 10.14 5.24 12.94
N LYS A 137 10.58 6.39 12.43
CA LYS A 137 9.74 7.58 12.41
C LYS A 137 8.57 7.30 11.48
N SER A 138 7.36 7.20 12.02
CA SER A 138 6.15 7.05 11.21
C SER A 138 5.99 8.30 10.36
N ILE A 139 6.09 8.15 9.05
CA ILE A 139 5.89 9.24 8.10
C ILE A 139 4.38 9.45 8.01
N SER A 140 3.90 10.58 8.53
CA SER A 140 2.48 10.94 8.46
C SER A 140 2.11 11.32 7.03
N PRO A 141 0.97 10.83 6.50
CA PRO A 141 0.48 11.23 5.19
C PRO A 141 0.16 12.74 5.19
N VAL A 142 0.60 13.45 4.15
CA VAL A 142 0.38 14.89 4.01
C VAL A 142 -0.79 15.12 3.07
N VAL A 143 -1.90 15.69 3.57
CA VAL A 143 -3.05 16.01 2.72
C VAL A 143 -2.62 16.90 1.55
N PRO A 144 -2.75 16.46 0.28
CA PRO A 144 -2.36 17.23 -0.88
C PRO A 144 -3.09 18.58 -0.93
N ARG A 145 -2.35 19.67 -1.10
CA ARG A 145 -2.86 21.04 -1.23
C ARG A 145 -2.92 21.36 -2.71
N GLY A 146 -4.10 21.24 -3.30
CA GLY A 146 -4.31 21.52 -4.72
C GLY A 146 -5.77 21.41 -5.12
N VAL A 147 -6.00 21.47 -6.43
CA VAL A 147 -7.33 21.42 -7.02
C VAL A 147 -7.56 20.01 -7.54
N GLU A 148 -8.66 19.39 -7.13
CA GLU A 148 -9.07 18.10 -7.72
C GLU A 148 -9.44 18.34 -9.18
N CYS A 149 -8.79 17.61 -10.08
CA CYS A 149 -8.99 17.74 -11.50
C CYS A 149 -9.16 16.37 -12.14
N LYS A 150 -10.03 16.35 -13.15
CA LYS A 150 -10.26 15.21 -14.02
C LYS A 150 -10.28 15.75 -15.45
N ARG A 151 -9.14 15.66 -16.12
CA ARG A 151 -8.95 16.12 -17.49
C ARG A 151 -8.54 14.95 -18.37
N VAL A 152 -9.25 14.79 -19.47
CA VAL A 152 -9.02 13.75 -20.47
C VAL A 152 -8.61 14.44 -21.77
N GLY A 153 -7.54 13.96 -22.41
CA GLY A 153 -7.07 14.48 -23.68
C GLY A 153 -8.07 14.23 -24.81
N THR A 154 -8.11 15.14 -25.78
CA THR A 154 -8.91 14.99 -27.01
C THR A 154 -8.27 13.95 -27.91
N GLY A 155 -8.92 12.80 -28.13
CA GLY A 155 -8.41 11.71 -29.00
C GLY A 155 -8.31 10.33 -28.35
N VAL A 156 -8.75 10.18 -27.10
CA VAL A 156 -8.78 8.89 -26.39
C VAL A 156 -10.07 8.13 -26.73
N SER A 157 -9.96 6.87 -27.19
CA SER A 157 -11.14 6.03 -27.42
C SER A 157 -11.88 5.71 -26.12
N ASP A 158 -13.20 5.49 -26.18
CA ASP A 158 -14.02 5.14 -25.00
C ASP A 158 -13.54 3.86 -24.28
N SER A 159 -12.91 2.94 -25.01
CA SER A 159 -12.22 1.79 -24.41
C SER A 159 -11.00 2.21 -23.61
N ALA A 160 -10.14 3.07 -24.16
CA ALA A 160 -8.93 3.52 -23.48
C ALA A 160 -9.26 4.41 -22.28
N LEU A 161 -10.30 5.25 -22.36
CA LEU A 161 -10.75 6.08 -21.26
C LEU A 161 -11.24 5.25 -20.07
N ARG A 162 -12.04 4.20 -20.32
CA ARG A 162 -12.50 3.28 -19.25
C ARG A 162 -11.34 2.60 -18.55
N GLU A 163 -10.35 2.15 -19.31
CA GLU A 163 -9.14 1.51 -18.77
C GLU A 163 -8.32 2.49 -17.92
N LEU A 164 -8.19 3.75 -18.36
CA LEU A 164 -7.46 4.77 -17.63
C LEU A 164 -8.14 5.18 -16.32
N LEU A 165 -9.48 5.25 -16.33
CA LEU A 165 -10.28 5.48 -15.12
C LEU A 165 -10.20 4.27 -14.17
N TRP A 166 -10.23 3.05 -14.70
CA TRP A 166 -10.00 1.84 -13.91
C TRP A 166 -8.60 1.82 -13.29
N THR A 167 -7.57 2.24 -14.04
CA THR A 167 -6.21 2.39 -13.52
C THR A 167 -6.16 3.38 -12.36
N TRP A 168 -6.81 4.53 -12.50
CA TRP A 168 -6.87 5.52 -11.43
C TRP A 168 -7.53 4.96 -10.15
N ASP A 169 -8.69 4.34 -10.30
CA ASP A 169 -9.43 3.73 -9.18
C ASP A 169 -8.60 2.60 -8.51
N SER A 170 -7.94 1.78 -9.33
CA SER A 170 -7.07 0.70 -8.86
C SER A 170 -5.85 1.22 -8.12
N LEU A 171 -5.21 2.29 -8.61
CA LEU A 171 -4.03 2.89 -7.97
C LEU A 171 -4.39 3.60 -6.67
N THR A 172 -5.49 4.35 -6.63
CA THR A 172 -5.92 5.04 -5.41
C THR A 172 -6.44 4.09 -4.33
N THR A 173 -6.99 2.95 -4.72
CA THR A 173 -7.41 1.89 -3.78
C THR A 173 -6.22 1.08 -3.27
N ALA A 174 -5.26 0.76 -4.13
CA ALA A 174 -4.14 -0.12 -3.77
C ALA A 174 -2.93 0.61 -3.18
N THR A 175 -2.75 1.92 -3.43
CA THR A 175 -1.53 2.66 -3.08
C THR A 175 -1.82 4.04 -2.47
N CYS A 176 -0.80 4.73 -1.96
CA CYS A 176 -0.90 6.11 -1.48
C CYS A 176 -0.95 7.17 -2.61
N CYS A 177 -1.39 6.78 -3.81
CA CYS A 177 -1.49 7.67 -4.98
C CYS A 177 -2.59 8.73 -4.77
N LYS A 178 -2.28 10.00 -5.07
CA LYS A 178 -3.22 11.13 -5.03
C LYS A 178 -3.24 11.97 -6.31
N SER A 179 -2.28 11.78 -7.20
CA SER A 179 -2.22 12.45 -8.50
C SER A 179 -1.69 11.49 -9.55
N LEU A 180 -2.34 11.42 -10.70
CA LEU A 180 -1.92 10.61 -11.83
C LEU A 180 -1.94 11.45 -13.10
N VAL A 181 -0.82 11.44 -13.82
CA VAL A 181 -0.69 12.07 -15.14
C VAL A 181 -0.15 11.05 -16.11
N VAL A 182 -0.83 10.87 -17.23
CA VAL A 182 -0.43 9.96 -18.30
C VAL A 182 -0.21 10.78 -19.57
N VAL A 183 1.00 10.67 -20.12
CA VAL A 183 1.41 11.30 -21.38
C VAL A 183 1.74 10.18 -22.37
N TYR A 184 1.17 10.24 -23.57
CA TYR A 184 1.39 9.22 -24.60
C TYR A 184 1.50 9.90 -25.97
N GLY A 185 2.52 9.54 -26.75
CA GLY A 185 2.74 10.07 -28.09
C GLY A 185 2.89 11.60 -28.15
N GLY A 186 3.40 12.23 -27.09
CA GLY A 186 3.58 13.68 -27.00
C GLY A 186 2.35 14.48 -26.59
N ASN A 187 1.24 13.82 -26.24
CA ASN A 187 0.02 14.45 -25.77
C ASN A 187 -0.33 13.97 -24.35
N CYS A 188 -0.90 14.86 -23.53
CA CYS A 188 -1.45 14.46 -22.24
C CYS A 188 -2.80 13.75 -22.45
N VAL A 189 -2.84 12.45 -22.11
CA VAL A 189 -4.02 11.59 -22.29
C VAL A 189 -4.96 11.71 -21.10
N LEU A 190 -4.40 11.79 -19.88
CA LEU A 190 -5.17 11.94 -18.66
C LEU A 190 -4.36 12.68 -17.60
N GLN A 191 -5.03 13.61 -16.93
CA GLN A 191 -4.58 14.21 -15.69
C GLN A 191 -5.75 14.08 -14.70
N ILE A 192 -5.57 13.26 -13.67
CA ILE A 192 -6.60 12.99 -12.67
C ILE A 192 -6.03 13.06 -11.25
N GLY A 193 -6.83 13.52 -10.30
CA GLY A 193 -6.47 13.66 -8.89
C GLY A 193 -6.14 15.10 -8.53
N VAL A 194 -5.29 15.29 -7.51
CA VAL A 194 -4.95 16.62 -7.03
C VAL A 194 -3.82 17.20 -7.88
N ALA A 195 -4.10 18.29 -8.59
CA ALA A 195 -3.13 19.03 -9.39
C ALA A 195 -2.75 20.36 -8.71
N ALA A 196 -1.61 20.94 -9.10
CA ALA A 196 -1.28 22.30 -8.68
C ALA A 196 -2.34 23.28 -9.20
N GLY A 197 -2.84 24.17 -8.35
CA GLY A 197 -3.64 25.30 -8.78
C GLY A 197 -2.76 26.33 -9.50
N SER A 198 -3.20 26.80 -10.67
CA SER A 198 -2.56 27.91 -11.36
C SER A 198 -2.72 29.19 -10.52
N PRO A 199 -1.64 29.96 -10.31
CA PRO A 199 -1.70 31.20 -9.53
C PRO A 199 -2.59 32.28 -10.17
N GLU A 200 -2.92 32.16 -11.46
CA GLU A 200 -3.69 33.16 -12.21
C GLU A 200 -5.21 32.89 -12.20
N ASP A 201 -5.64 31.63 -12.26
CA ASP A 201 -7.07 31.27 -12.46
C ASP A 201 -7.67 30.39 -11.35
N GLY A 202 -6.88 29.89 -10.40
CA GLY A 202 -7.34 28.91 -9.40
C GLY A 202 -7.74 27.55 -9.98
N ASN A 203 -7.66 27.37 -11.31
CA ASN A 203 -7.87 26.11 -12.03
C ASN A 203 -6.57 25.30 -12.08
N ALA A 204 -6.63 23.97 -12.25
CA ALA A 204 -5.40 23.19 -12.31
C ALA A 204 -4.46 23.60 -13.44
N VAL A 205 -3.16 23.61 -13.16
CA VAL A 205 -2.10 23.81 -14.14
C VAL A 205 -2.19 22.73 -15.22
N MET A 206 -2.23 23.16 -16.49
CA MET A 206 -2.24 22.25 -17.63
C MET A 206 -0.88 21.55 -17.76
N VAL A 207 -0.90 20.26 -18.10
CA VAL A 207 0.31 19.50 -18.41
C VAL A 207 0.75 19.87 -19.82
N ASP A 208 1.80 20.68 -19.92
CA ASP A 208 2.52 20.85 -21.17
C ASP A 208 3.40 19.62 -21.42
N ALA A 209 2.86 18.68 -22.20
CA ALA A 209 3.53 17.44 -22.55
C ALA A 209 4.87 17.68 -23.27
N GLN A 210 4.99 18.75 -24.05
CA GLN A 210 6.21 19.07 -24.79
C GLN A 210 7.31 19.55 -23.85
N LYS A 211 6.98 20.44 -22.91
CA LYS A 211 7.92 20.90 -21.88
C LYS A 211 8.34 19.77 -20.95
N PHE A 212 7.42 18.87 -20.60
CA PHE A 212 7.71 17.70 -19.78
C PHE A 212 8.64 16.69 -20.49
N MET A 213 8.42 16.44 -21.79
CA MET A 213 9.29 15.55 -22.58
C MET A 213 10.71 16.10 -22.78
N GLN A 214 10.90 17.41 -22.71
CA GLN A 214 12.22 18.04 -22.77
C GLN A 214 13.00 17.90 -21.44
N GLY A 215 12.32 17.52 -20.36
CA GLY A 215 12.92 17.32 -19.04
C GLY A 215 13.97 16.21 -19.02
N SER A 216 15.00 16.40 -18.20
CA SER A 216 16.05 15.40 -17.98
C SER A 216 15.48 14.10 -17.41
N LEU A 217 14.45 14.25 -16.56
CA LEU A 217 13.79 13.15 -15.87
C LEU A 217 12.99 12.25 -16.83
N TYR A 218 12.32 12.84 -17.82
CA TYR A 218 11.62 12.09 -18.88
C TYR A 218 12.61 11.29 -19.74
N ARG A 219 13.68 11.93 -20.22
CA ARG A 219 14.70 11.26 -21.06
C ARG A 219 15.33 10.09 -20.33
N SER A 220 15.73 10.28 -19.07
CA SER A 220 16.33 9.22 -18.27
C SER A 220 15.37 8.03 -18.04
N ALA A 221 14.09 8.30 -17.77
CA ALA A 221 13.07 7.24 -17.62
C ALA A 221 12.81 6.48 -18.92
N MET A 222 12.80 7.18 -20.07
CA MET A 222 12.63 6.58 -21.39
C MET A 222 13.84 5.76 -21.84
N GLU A 223 15.05 6.30 -21.70
CA GLU A 223 16.29 5.62 -22.09
C GLU A 223 16.53 4.37 -21.24
N SER A 224 16.27 4.47 -19.94
CA SER A 224 16.43 3.32 -19.04
C SER A 224 15.35 2.26 -19.22
N LYS A 225 14.19 2.61 -19.83
CA LYS A 225 12.96 1.80 -19.88
C LYS A 225 12.57 1.21 -18.52
N LYS A 226 13.01 1.85 -17.43
CA LYS A 226 12.82 1.41 -16.06
C LYS A 226 12.04 2.46 -15.30
N GLN A 227 11.31 1.99 -14.30
CA GLN A 227 10.61 2.86 -13.38
C GLN A 227 11.62 3.74 -12.62
N SER A 228 11.39 5.05 -12.61
CA SER A 228 12.17 6.00 -11.81
C SER A 228 11.37 6.37 -10.57
N TYR A 229 11.90 6.00 -9.41
CA TYR A 229 11.26 6.25 -8.12
C TYR A 229 11.97 7.37 -7.36
N LEU A 230 11.26 8.48 -7.16
CA LEU A 230 11.69 9.59 -6.33
C LEU A 230 10.99 9.49 -4.97
N ALA A 231 11.74 8.98 -3.99
CA ALA A 231 11.28 8.76 -2.62
C ALA A 231 10.90 10.05 -1.87
N ASN A 232 11.58 11.16 -2.17
CA ASN A 232 11.28 12.48 -1.62
C ASN A 232 11.45 13.55 -2.71
N LEU A 233 10.33 14.01 -3.25
CA LEU A 233 10.31 15.01 -4.32
C LEU A 233 10.82 16.38 -3.85
N ALA A 234 10.70 16.71 -2.56
CA ALA A 234 11.17 17.99 -2.02
C ALA A 234 12.70 18.11 -2.05
N LEU A 235 13.43 17.00 -2.03
CA LEU A 235 14.89 16.97 -2.13
C LEU A 235 15.40 16.92 -3.57
N TYR A 236 14.51 16.76 -4.54
CA TYR A 236 14.90 16.62 -5.94
C TYR A 236 15.03 17.99 -6.61
N PRO A 237 16.23 18.38 -7.10
CA PRO A 237 16.45 19.72 -7.68
C PRO A 237 15.67 19.94 -8.98
N GLY A 238 15.32 18.87 -9.71
CA GLY A 238 14.53 18.92 -10.94
C GLY A 238 13.00 18.95 -10.71
N ARG A 239 12.52 19.22 -9.48
CA ARG A 239 11.08 19.33 -9.20
C ARG A 239 10.40 20.43 -10.02
N THR A 240 11.14 21.45 -10.45
CA THR A 240 10.66 22.51 -11.33
C THR A 240 10.22 22.01 -12.72
N GLU A 241 10.67 20.82 -13.14
CA GLU A 241 10.21 20.15 -14.37
C GLU A 241 8.75 19.63 -14.26
N LEU A 242 8.16 19.63 -13.06
CA LEU A 242 6.83 19.08 -12.76
C LEU A 242 5.87 20.13 -12.18
N PRO A 243 5.59 21.25 -12.90
CA PRO A 243 4.75 22.33 -12.39
C PRO A 243 3.28 21.94 -12.23
N PHE A 244 2.85 20.81 -12.82
CA PHE A 244 1.48 20.32 -12.77
C PHE A 244 1.14 19.54 -11.48
N LEU A 245 2.15 19.11 -10.73
CA LEU A 245 1.95 18.40 -9.46
C LEU A 245 1.83 19.37 -8.28
N PRO A 246 0.99 19.05 -7.27
CA PRO A 246 0.86 19.87 -6.07
C PRO A 246 2.21 20.13 -5.40
N SER A 247 2.33 21.32 -4.81
CA SER A 247 3.57 21.75 -4.17
C SER A 247 3.94 20.94 -2.92
N ASN A 248 3.03 20.11 -2.42
CA ASN A 248 3.25 19.25 -1.26
C ASN A 248 3.23 17.75 -1.61
N THR A 249 3.39 17.40 -2.89
CA THR A 249 3.63 16.02 -3.33
C THR A 249 4.92 15.51 -2.70
N GLN A 250 4.85 14.35 -2.03
CA GLN A 250 5.97 13.82 -1.24
C GLN A 250 6.80 12.81 -2.03
N ALA A 251 6.14 11.89 -2.74
CA ALA A 251 6.80 10.87 -3.54
C ALA A 251 6.31 10.92 -4.98
N LEU A 252 7.17 10.55 -5.93
CA LEU A 252 6.83 10.47 -7.34
C LEU A 252 7.38 9.17 -7.92
N ILE A 253 6.53 8.48 -8.68
CA ILE A 253 6.94 7.40 -9.55
C ILE A 253 6.73 7.84 -10.98
N LEU A 254 7.77 7.68 -11.79
CA LEU A 254 7.68 7.76 -13.24
C LEU A 254 7.78 6.37 -13.82
N GLN A 255 6.71 5.93 -14.46
CA GLN A 255 6.60 4.62 -15.07
C GLN A 255 6.52 4.79 -16.59
N PRO A 256 7.51 4.31 -17.38
CA PRO A 256 7.35 4.24 -18.83
C PRO A 256 6.21 3.28 -19.19
N ILE A 257 5.43 3.66 -20.20
CA ILE A 257 4.35 2.90 -20.84
C ILE A 257 4.80 2.60 -22.27
N GLY A 258 5.32 1.38 -22.49
CA GLY A 258 5.91 0.98 -23.76
C GLY A 258 7.04 1.91 -24.20
N ASP A 259 7.12 2.18 -25.51
CA ASP A 259 8.16 3.04 -26.10
C ASP A 259 7.72 4.50 -26.29
N LYS A 260 6.43 4.80 -26.10
CA LYS A 260 5.82 6.07 -26.54
C LYS A 260 5.10 6.84 -25.44
N GLY A 261 5.02 6.32 -24.22
CA GLY A 261 4.29 6.98 -23.15
C GLY A 261 4.95 6.86 -21.79
N ILE A 262 4.53 7.72 -20.88
CA ILE A 262 4.98 7.77 -19.48
C ILE A 262 3.79 8.08 -18.57
N ALA A 263 3.73 7.41 -17.43
CA ALA A 263 2.86 7.75 -16.32
C ALA A 263 3.67 8.41 -15.21
N ALA A 264 3.20 9.55 -14.72
CA ALA A 264 3.69 10.21 -13.52
C ALA A 264 2.66 10.06 -12.40
N ILE A 265 3.07 9.44 -11.31
CA ILE A 265 2.22 9.04 -10.18
C ILE A 265 2.74 9.73 -8.92
N GLY A 266 1.96 10.68 -8.40
CA GLY A 266 2.27 11.44 -7.19
C GLY A 266 1.62 10.84 -5.95
N GLY A 267 2.42 10.66 -4.90
CA GLY A 267 2.01 10.19 -3.58
C GLY A 267 2.08 11.27 -2.50
N ASP A 268 1.25 11.13 -1.48
CA ASP A 268 1.14 12.04 -0.32
C ASP A 268 2.09 11.72 0.83
N THR A 269 2.83 10.60 0.73
CA THR A 269 3.67 10.07 1.79
C THR A 269 5.11 9.89 1.30
N ILE A 270 6.09 10.40 2.05
CA ILE A 270 7.52 10.21 1.73
C ILE A 270 7.84 8.72 1.83
N ARG A 271 8.53 8.18 0.82
CA ARG A 271 8.81 6.74 0.72
C ARG A 271 7.54 5.85 0.82
N GLY A 272 6.37 6.37 0.43
CA GLY A 272 5.10 5.68 0.57
C GLY A 272 4.90 4.46 -0.34
N PHE A 273 5.64 4.38 -1.45
CA PHE A 273 5.51 3.26 -2.39
C PHE A 273 6.43 2.10 -2.01
N THR A 274 5.82 0.95 -1.78
CA THR A 274 6.50 -0.32 -1.52
C THR A 274 6.97 -0.99 -2.82
N ASN A 275 7.76 -2.06 -2.71
CA ASN A 275 8.16 -2.85 -3.87
C ASN A 275 6.97 -3.53 -4.57
N LEU A 276 5.94 -3.91 -3.80
CA LEU A 276 4.70 -4.47 -4.35
C LEU A 276 3.94 -3.40 -5.14
N ASP A 277 3.89 -2.17 -4.63
CA ASP A 277 3.24 -1.05 -5.32
C ASP A 277 3.97 -0.70 -6.62
N GLN A 278 5.30 -0.72 -6.60
CA GLN A 278 6.14 -0.49 -7.78
C GLN A 278 5.89 -1.56 -8.86
N ALA A 279 5.86 -2.84 -8.47
CA ALA A 279 5.53 -3.93 -9.38
C ALA A 279 4.09 -3.85 -9.90
N TRP A 280 3.14 -3.48 -9.04
CA TRP A 280 1.74 -3.28 -9.42
C TRP A 280 1.59 -2.17 -10.47
N ILE A 281 2.27 -1.03 -10.27
CA ILE A 281 2.30 0.09 -11.21
C ILE A 281 2.90 -0.35 -12.55
N ALA A 282 3.97 -1.15 -12.55
CA ALA A 282 4.57 -1.67 -13.78
C ALA A 282 3.59 -2.57 -14.57
N MET A 283 2.90 -3.50 -13.88
CA MET A 283 1.91 -4.37 -14.51
C MET A 283 0.72 -3.59 -15.10
N ILE A 284 0.28 -2.53 -14.41
CA ILE A 284 -0.74 -1.62 -14.92
C ILE A 284 -0.24 -0.89 -16.17
N ALA A 285 1.02 -0.43 -16.19
CA ALA A 285 1.59 0.24 -17.35
C ALA A 285 1.66 -0.67 -18.58
N ASP A 286 2.01 -1.94 -18.41
CA ASP A 286 1.99 -2.92 -19.51
C ASP A 286 0.58 -3.12 -20.09
N LYS A 287 -0.44 -3.17 -19.21
CA LYS A 287 -1.85 -3.24 -19.64
C LYS A 287 -2.31 -1.97 -20.36
N LEU A 288 -1.87 -0.81 -19.88
CA LEU A 288 -2.16 0.46 -20.53
C LEU A 288 -1.50 0.56 -21.90
N ASP A 289 -0.26 0.08 -22.06
CA ASP A 289 0.43 0.07 -23.35
C ASP A 289 -0.34 -0.77 -24.39
N ALA A 290 -0.80 -1.97 -24.01
CA ALA A 290 -1.63 -2.80 -24.88
C ALA A 290 -2.94 -2.11 -25.31
N THR A 291 -3.52 -1.30 -24.43
CA THR A 291 -4.78 -0.59 -24.69
C THR A 291 -4.56 0.64 -25.58
N LEU A 292 -3.53 1.43 -25.28
CA LEU A 292 -3.21 2.67 -25.99
C LEU A 292 -2.64 2.39 -27.37
N SER A 293 -1.80 1.35 -27.51
CA SER A 293 -1.29 0.89 -28.81
C SER A 293 -2.42 0.45 -29.75
N LYS A 294 -3.46 -0.24 -29.23
CA LYS A 294 -4.64 -0.62 -29.99
C LYS A 294 -5.48 0.58 -30.41
N SER A 295 -5.67 1.55 -29.51
CA SER A 295 -6.41 2.79 -29.79
C SER A 295 -5.71 3.67 -30.83
N GLY A 296 -4.38 3.74 -30.81
CA GLY A 296 -3.61 4.48 -31.81
C GLY A 296 -3.68 3.87 -33.21
N ARG A 297 -3.78 2.53 -33.31
CA ARG A 297 -3.86 1.82 -34.59
C ARG A 297 -5.22 2.01 -35.29
N THR A 298 -6.29 2.19 -34.54
CA THR A 298 -7.63 2.48 -35.10
C THR A 298 -7.79 3.89 -35.66
N ALA A 299 -6.94 4.84 -35.25
CA ALA A 299 -6.97 6.21 -35.78
C ALA A 299 -6.23 6.35 -37.13
N GLY A 300 -5.30 5.44 -37.46
CA GLY A 300 -4.49 5.47 -38.68
C GLY A 300 -4.96 4.54 -39.81
N GLY A 301 -6.17 3.99 -39.74
CA GLY A 301 -6.71 3.01 -40.70
C GLY A 301 -7.73 3.57 -41.70
N LYS A 302 -7.74 4.89 -41.94
CA LYS A 302 -8.54 5.54 -42.98
C LYS A 302 -7.63 6.39 -43.87
N GLU A 303 -6.87 5.74 -44.73
CA GLU A 303 -6.45 6.29 -46.03
C GLU A 303 -6.52 5.17 -47.07
#